data_AF-A0A671KJY8-F1
#
_entry.id   AF-A0A671KJY8-F1
#
_cell.length_a   1.000
_cell.length_b   1.000
_cell.length_c   1.000
_cell.angle_alpha   90.00
_cell.angle_beta   90.00
_cell.angle_gamma   90.00
#
_symmetry.space_group_name_H-M   'P 1'
#
loop_
_entity.id
_entity.type
_entity.pdbx_description
1 polymer ?
#
loop_
_entity_poly.entity_id
_entity_poly.type
_entity_poly.pdbx_seq_one_letter_code
_entity_poly.pdbx_strand_id
1 'polypeptide(L)'
;MFKNTFQSGFLSILYSIGSKPLQIWDKKVRNGHIKRITDNDIQSLVLEVEGTNVSTTYITCPADPKKTLGIKLPFLVMIIKNLKKYFTFEVQVLDDKNVRRRFRASNYQSTTRVKPFICTMPMRLDDGWNQIQFNLSDFTRRAYGTNYIETLRVQIHANCRIRRVYFSDRLYSEDELPAEFKLYLPVQNKAKVRCSCTDFFLFYGLYCSVLILCIFSTAVTADWIPSFPLSVLSAHVHTGWISSGTIFVVFQVLFWNCDWFPSAE
;
A
#
# COMPACT_ATOMS: atom_id res chain seq x y z
N MET A 1 25.71 -21.40 2.59
CA MET A 1 24.91 -22.13 1.58
C MET A 1 25.12 -21.51 0.21
N PHE A 2 25.07 -20.18 0.11
CA PHE A 2 25.21 -19.42 -1.14
C PHE A 2 26.60 -18.76 -1.31
N LYS A 3 27.58 -19.05 -0.44
CA LYS A 3 28.91 -18.40 -0.48
C LYS A 3 29.65 -18.57 -1.81
N ASN A 4 29.44 -19.69 -2.50
CA ASN A 4 30.12 -20.04 -3.75
C ASN A 4 29.20 -19.91 -4.98
N THR A 5 27.95 -19.48 -4.80
CA THR A 5 27.03 -19.26 -5.93
C THR A 5 27.23 -17.84 -6.47
N PHE A 6 27.01 -17.66 -7.76
CA PHE A 6 26.98 -16.33 -8.37
C PHE A 6 25.86 -15.50 -7.73
N GLN A 7 26.21 -14.32 -7.19
CA GLN A 7 25.28 -13.41 -6.51
C GLN A 7 25.33 -12.05 -7.23
N SER A 8 24.70 -11.94 -8.40
CA SER A 8 24.51 -10.64 -9.06
C SER A 8 23.05 -10.47 -9.50
N GLY A 9 22.59 -9.22 -9.55
CA GLY A 9 21.20 -8.88 -9.83
C GLY A 9 20.27 -9.36 -8.72
N PHE A 10 19.60 -10.50 -8.94
CA PHE A 10 18.56 -11.01 -8.06
C PHE A 10 18.88 -12.41 -7.53
N LEU A 11 18.67 -12.61 -6.23
CA LEU A 11 18.77 -13.93 -5.60
C LEU A 11 17.49 -14.24 -4.83
N SER A 12 16.65 -15.09 -5.39
CA SER A 12 15.41 -15.54 -4.73
C SER A 12 15.70 -16.65 -3.71
N ILE A 13 15.20 -16.49 -2.48
CA ILE A 13 15.29 -17.51 -1.41
C ILE A 13 13.95 -18.19 -1.14
N LEU A 14 12.84 -17.59 -1.53
CA LEU A 14 11.50 -18.17 -1.41
C LEU A 14 10.65 -17.74 -2.59
N TYR A 15 10.01 -18.72 -3.24
CA TYR A 15 9.02 -18.49 -4.28
C TYR A 15 7.86 -19.45 -4.13
N SER A 16 6.65 -18.92 -3.94
CA SER A 16 5.45 -19.70 -3.60
C SER A 16 4.95 -20.64 -4.70
N ILE A 17 5.23 -20.34 -5.97
CA ILE A 17 4.75 -21.10 -7.14
C ILE A 17 5.59 -22.37 -7.38
N GLY A 18 6.80 -22.46 -6.80
CA GLY A 18 7.66 -23.63 -6.96
C GLY A 18 7.06 -24.92 -6.39
N SER A 19 7.53 -26.07 -6.88
CA SER A 19 7.09 -27.40 -6.41
C SER A 19 7.33 -27.58 -4.90
N LYS A 20 8.51 -27.18 -4.40
CA LYS A 20 8.91 -27.23 -2.98
C LYS A 20 9.46 -25.88 -2.50
N PRO A 21 8.59 -24.90 -2.17
CA PRO A 21 8.99 -23.54 -1.82
C PRO A 21 9.80 -23.44 -0.52
N LEU A 22 9.61 -24.42 0.38
CA LEU A 22 10.26 -24.46 1.71
C LEU A 22 11.44 -25.44 1.76
N GLN A 23 12.04 -25.83 0.63
CA GLN A 23 13.14 -26.80 0.61
C GLN A 23 14.33 -26.42 1.49
N ILE A 24 14.66 -25.12 1.52
CA ILE A 24 15.80 -24.58 2.29
C ILE A 24 15.38 -23.97 3.64
N TRP A 25 14.09 -24.05 3.97
CA TRP A 25 13.47 -23.40 5.12
C TRP A 25 13.08 -24.46 6.16
N ASP A 26 13.40 -24.20 7.42
CA ASP A 26 12.82 -24.93 8.55
C ASP A 26 11.50 -24.28 8.96
N LYS A 27 10.55 -25.12 9.38
CA LYS A 27 9.20 -24.73 9.75
C LYS A 27 8.95 -25.07 11.21
N LYS A 28 8.58 -24.06 11.99
CA LYS A 28 8.14 -24.25 13.38
C LYS A 28 6.72 -23.72 13.49
N VAL A 29 5.82 -24.59 13.90
CA VAL A 29 4.40 -24.30 13.99
C VAL A 29 3.89 -24.80 15.33
N ARG A 30 3.30 -23.90 16.12
CA ARG A 30 2.59 -24.22 17.35
C ARG A 30 1.32 -23.39 17.38
N ASN A 31 0.17 -24.05 17.42
CA ASN A 31 -1.15 -23.40 17.38
C ASN A 31 -1.33 -22.48 16.17
N GLY A 32 -1.06 -23.02 14.97
CA GLY A 32 -1.14 -22.34 13.70
C GLY A 32 -1.02 -23.31 12.53
N HIS A 33 -0.92 -22.79 11.31
CA HIS A 33 -0.73 -23.58 10.10
C HIS A 33 0.16 -22.86 9.09
N ILE A 34 0.83 -23.65 8.26
CA ILE A 34 1.54 -23.20 7.07
C ILE A 34 0.92 -23.93 5.89
N LYS A 35 0.26 -23.20 5.01
CA LYS A 35 -0.45 -23.77 3.85
C LYS A 35 -0.16 -22.95 2.60
N ARG A 36 -0.24 -23.60 1.45
CA ARG A 36 -0.27 -22.92 0.16
C ARG A 36 -1.72 -22.69 -0.21
N ILE A 37 -2.09 -21.45 -0.49
CA ILE A 37 -3.46 -21.06 -0.86
C ILE A 37 -3.40 -20.22 -2.13
N THR A 38 -4.50 -20.18 -2.88
CA THR A 38 -4.66 -19.24 -3.99
C THR A 38 -5.24 -17.94 -3.43
N ASP A 39 -4.51 -16.84 -3.58
CA ASP A 39 -5.01 -15.52 -3.15
C ASP A 39 -5.91 -14.92 -4.23
N ASN A 40 -7.07 -14.39 -3.82
CA ASN A 40 -8.06 -13.84 -4.76
C ASN A 40 -7.57 -12.55 -5.45
N ASP A 41 -6.71 -11.76 -4.79
CA ASP A 41 -6.31 -10.47 -5.35
C ASP A 41 -5.33 -10.67 -6.49
N ILE A 42 -4.34 -11.54 -6.35
CA ILE A 42 -3.31 -11.80 -7.38
C ILE A 42 -3.57 -13.05 -8.22
N GLN A 43 -4.63 -13.81 -7.90
CA GLN A 43 -5.00 -15.08 -8.54
C GLN A 43 -3.84 -16.08 -8.67
N SER A 44 -2.95 -16.10 -7.67
CA SER A 44 -1.74 -16.90 -7.68
C SER A 44 -1.54 -17.63 -6.36
N LEU A 45 -0.71 -18.68 -6.38
CA LEU A 45 -0.37 -19.45 -5.20
C LEU A 45 0.52 -18.62 -4.28
N VAL A 46 0.15 -18.54 -3.00
CA VAL A 46 0.89 -17.84 -1.95
C VAL A 46 1.09 -18.77 -0.76
N LEU A 47 2.16 -18.54 -0.03
CA LEU A 47 2.40 -19.26 1.21
C LEU A 47 1.77 -18.47 2.37
N GLU A 48 0.72 -19.02 2.96
CA GLU A 48 0.11 -18.48 4.17
C GLU A 48 0.77 -19.10 5.40
N VAL A 49 1.26 -18.24 6.29
CA VAL A 49 1.78 -18.60 7.61
C VAL A 49 0.89 -17.91 8.63
N GLU A 50 0.07 -18.68 9.34
CA GLU A 50 -0.85 -18.15 10.33
C GLU A 50 -0.62 -18.82 11.69
N GLY A 51 -0.77 -18.05 12.77
CA GLY A 51 -0.62 -18.56 14.12
C GLY A 51 -1.19 -17.60 15.14
N THR A 52 -1.77 -18.17 16.20
CA THR A 52 -2.31 -17.39 17.32
C THR A 52 -1.23 -16.54 18.00
N ASN A 53 -0.03 -17.10 18.16
CA ASN A 53 1.13 -16.39 18.71
C ASN A 53 2.22 -16.23 17.64
N VAL A 54 2.59 -14.97 17.38
CA VAL A 54 3.61 -14.58 16.39
C VAL A 54 4.97 -15.20 16.71
N SER A 55 5.31 -15.34 18.00
CA SER A 55 6.63 -15.84 18.42
C SER A 55 6.79 -17.35 18.25
N THR A 56 5.69 -18.12 18.25
CA THR A 56 5.75 -19.59 18.27
C THR A 56 5.67 -20.21 16.88
N THR A 57 5.13 -19.50 15.90
CA THR A 57 5.00 -19.96 14.52
C THR A 57 5.84 -19.08 13.60
N TYR A 58 6.84 -19.67 12.96
CA TYR A 58 7.75 -18.98 12.05
C TYR A 58 8.44 -19.96 11.09
N ILE A 59 8.92 -19.42 9.98
CA ILE A 59 9.83 -20.10 9.06
C ILE A 59 11.21 -19.48 9.17
N THR A 60 12.27 -20.30 9.13
CA THR A 60 13.65 -19.82 9.19
C THR A 60 14.48 -20.40 8.05
N CYS A 61 15.34 -19.57 7.47
CA CYS A 61 16.28 -19.94 6.45
C CYS A 61 17.69 -19.56 6.92
N PRO A 62 18.67 -20.50 6.94
CA PRO A 62 18.59 -21.88 6.46
C PRO A 62 17.94 -22.84 7.47
N ALA A 63 17.48 -24.00 6.98
CA ALA A 63 16.81 -25.01 7.81
C ALA A 63 17.67 -25.52 8.99
N ASP A 64 18.98 -25.67 8.76
CA ASP A 64 19.92 -26.07 9.82
C ASP A 64 20.37 -24.83 10.64
N PRO A 65 20.26 -24.85 11.97
CA PRO A 65 20.74 -23.77 12.84
C PRO A 65 22.25 -23.52 12.72
N LYS A 66 23.05 -24.54 12.40
CA LYS A 66 24.52 -24.44 12.29
C LYS A 66 24.98 -23.84 10.97
N LYS A 67 24.15 -23.94 9.92
CA LYS A 67 24.46 -23.40 8.59
C LYS A 67 24.11 -21.92 8.51
N THR A 68 24.77 -21.23 7.59
CA THR A 68 24.51 -19.83 7.25
C THR A 68 24.21 -19.67 5.76
N LEU A 69 23.41 -18.67 5.40
CA LEU A 69 23.10 -18.32 4.02
C LEU A 69 24.37 -17.84 3.31
N GLY A 70 24.97 -16.75 3.80
CA GLY A 70 26.18 -16.15 3.24
C GLY A 70 25.88 -15.32 1.99
N ILE A 71 24.83 -14.51 2.04
CA ILE A 71 24.39 -13.65 0.93
C ILE A 71 24.97 -12.25 1.14
N LYS A 72 25.70 -11.72 0.16
CA LYS A 72 26.38 -10.41 0.22
C LYS A 72 25.57 -9.25 -0.34
N LEU A 73 24.42 -9.55 -0.94
CA LEU A 73 23.52 -8.55 -1.51
C LEU A 73 22.93 -7.65 -0.38
N PRO A 74 22.94 -6.32 -0.54
CA PRO A 74 22.57 -5.37 0.51
C PRO A 74 21.05 -5.17 0.68
N PHE A 75 20.26 -5.34 -0.37
CA PHE A 75 18.81 -5.14 -0.29
C PHE A 75 18.09 -6.47 -0.13
N LEU A 76 17.25 -6.58 0.89
CA LEU A 76 16.30 -7.67 1.05
C LEU A 76 14.91 -7.15 0.67
N VAL A 77 14.28 -7.80 -0.29
CA VAL A 77 12.93 -7.46 -0.75
C VAL A 77 11.97 -8.61 -0.46
N MET A 78 10.84 -8.27 0.16
CA MET A 78 9.79 -9.23 0.51
C MET A 78 8.45 -8.75 -0.01
N ILE A 79 7.76 -9.61 -0.74
CA ILE A 79 6.40 -9.36 -1.22
C ILE A 79 5.44 -10.11 -0.28
N ILE A 80 4.78 -9.34 0.58
CA ILE A 80 3.88 -9.88 1.60
C ILE A 80 2.51 -9.19 1.57
N LYS A 81 1.46 -9.94 1.90
CA LYS A 81 0.13 -9.38 2.13
C LYS A 81 -0.09 -9.14 3.61
N ASN A 82 -0.54 -7.94 3.94
CA ASN A 82 -0.92 -7.58 5.30
C ASN A 82 -2.29 -8.18 5.63
N LEU A 83 -2.36 -8.99 6.70
CA LEU A 83 -3.59 -9.60 7.20
C LEU A 83 -4.24 -8.80 8.34
N LYS A 84 -3.79 -7.56 8.59
CA LYS A 84 -4.23 -6.70 9.70
C LYS A 84 -4.03 -7.36 11.09
N LYS A 85 -3.03 -8.25 11.18
CA LYS A 85 -2.65 -8.99 12.39
C LYS A 85 -1.20 -8.68 12.74
N TYR A 86 -0.77 -9.01 13.96
CA TYR A 86 0.62 -8.78 14.37
C TYR A 86 1.59 -9.63 13.54
N PHE A 87 2.58 -8.97 12.96
CA PHE A 87 3.58 -9.54 12.07
C PHE A 87 4.97 -9.01 12.44
N THR A 88 5.96 -9.88 12.31
CA THR A 88 7.37 -9.51 12.50
C THR A 88 8.28 -10.40 11.67
N PHE A 89 9.43 -9.88 11.30
CA PHE A 89 10.51 -10.67 10.70
C PHE A 89 11.84 -10.28 11.34
N GLU A 90 12.78 -11.22 11.29
CA GLU A 90 14.13 -11.08 11.79
C GLU A 90 15.15 -11.41 10.72
N VAL A 91 16.18 -10.58 10.61
CA VAL A 91 17.33 -10.82 9.74
C VAL A 91 18.59 -10.75 10.59
N GLN A 92 19.42 -11.79 10.49
CA GLN A 92 20.72 -11.84 11.12
C GLN A 92 21.80 -11.50 10.10
N VAL A 93 22.60 -10.49 10.42
CA VAL A 93 23.70 -10.01 9.59
C VAL A 93 25.05 -10.21 10.27
N LEU A 94 26.10 -10.22 9.47
CA LEU A 94 27.48 -10.17 9.89
C LEU A 94 28.07 -8.80 9.51
N ASP A 95 28.72 -8.17 10.49
CA ASP A 95 29.41 -6.91 10.31
C ASP A 95 30.92 -7.10 10.06
N ASP A 96 31.61 -6.05 9.63
CA ASP A 96 33.08 -5.95 9.50
C ASP A 96 33.88 -6.32 10.75
N LYS A 97 33.34 -6.03 11.93
CA LYS A 97 33.91 -6.43 13.23
C LYS A 97 33.68 -7.91 13.57
N ASN A 98 33.17 -8.70 12.62
CA ASN A 98 32.82 -10.11 12.80
C ASN A 98 31.78 -10.34 13.93
N VAL A 99 30.96 -9.32 14.22
CA VAL A 99 29.88 -9.40 15.21
C VAL A 99 28.59 -9.74 14.48
N ARG A 100 27.83 -10.70 15.04
CA ARG A 100 26.52 -11.07 14.51
C ARG A 100 25.46 -10.18 15.13
N ARG A 101 24.71 -9.46 14.28
CA ARG A 101 23.64 -8.58 14.73
C ARG A 101 22.31 -9.00 14.14
N ARG A 102 21.24 -8.65 14.84
CA ARG A 102 19.88 -9.03 14.45
C ARG A 102 19.00 -7.80 14.30
N PHE A 103 18.42 -7.66 13.13
CA PHE A 103 17.39 -6.67 12.86
C PHE A 103 16.03 -7.34 12.99
N ARG A 104 15.20 -6.85 13.88
CA ARG A 104 13.80 -7.27 14.03
C ARG A 104 12.92 -6.11 13.62
N ALA A 105 12.10 -6.30 12.61
CA ALA A 105 11.09 -5.33 12.23
C ALA A 105 9.71 -5.89 12.63
N SER A 106 8.86 -5.07 13.23
CA SER A 106 7.56 -5.49 13.76
C SER A 106 6.51 -4.40 13.64
N ASN A 107 5.26 -4.77 13.41
CA ASN A 107 4.14 -3.82 13.27
C ASN A 107 3.50 -3.36 14.58
N TYR A 108 3.78 -4.04 15.69
CA TYR A 108 3.29 -3.68 17.04
C TYR A 108 4.27 -2.79 17.82
N GLN A 109 5.47 -2.57 17.27
CA GLN A 109 6.46 -1.69 17.87
C GLN A 109 6.27 -0.29 17.31
N SER A 110 6.31 0.74 18.17
CA SER A 110 6.18 2.14 17.75
C SER A 110 7.53 2.88 17.69
N THR A 111 8.51 2.44 18.50
CA THR A 111 9.82 3.11 18.62
C THR A 111 10.97 2.19 18.22
N THR A 112 11.96 2.76 17.52
CA THR A 112 13.22 2.06 17.24
C THR A 112 14.05 1.96 18.52
N ARG A 113 14.61 0.77 18.79
CA ARG A 113 15.51 0.54 19.92
C ARG A 113 16.74 -0.20 19.43
N VAL A 114 17.91 0.38 19.72
CA VAL A 114 19.20 -0.20 19.33
C VAL A 114 19.86 -0.78 20.59
N LYS A 115 20.03 -2.09 20.61
CA LYS A 115 20.85 -2.83 21.59
C LYS A 115 22.08 -3.37 20.88
N PRO A 116 23.19 -3.70 21.58
CA PRO A 116 24.44 -4.13 20.93
C PRO A 116 24.29 -5.25 19.90
N PHE A 117 23.41 -6.24 20.15
CA PHE A 117 23.20 -7.38 19.26
C PHE A 117 21.85 -7.36 18.52
N ILE A 118 20.93 -6.48 18.91
CA ILE A 118 19.55 -6.48 18.39
C ILE A 118 19.09 -5.05 18.16
N CYS A 119 18.64 -4.76 16.95
CA CYS A 119 17.94 -3.54 16.63
C CYS A 119 16.47 -3.88 16.34
N THR A 120 15.56 -3.34 17.13
CA THR A 120 14.11 -3.48 16.90
C THR A 120 13.60 -2.21 16.24
N MET A 121 12.92 -2.33 15.11
CA MET A 121 12.36 -1.20 14.36
C MET A 121 10.85 -1.36 14.13
N PRO A 122 10.10 -0.25 14.20
CA PRO A 122 8.69 -0.23 13.83
C PRO A 122 8.55 -0.42 12.31
N MET A 123 7.51 -1.10 11.87
CA MET A 123 7.07 -1.07 10.47
C MET A 123 5.61 -0.67 10.39
N ARG A 124 5.25 0.03 9.33
CA ARG A 124 3.86 0.24 8.92
C ARG A 124 3.65 -0.51 7.61
N LEU A 125 2.52 -1.20 7.52
CA LEU A 125 2.13 -1.96 6.34
C LEU A 125 0.78 -1.43 5.90
N ASP A 126 0.64 -1.18 4.60
CA ASP A 126 -0.62 -0.75 4.02
C ASP A 126 -1.57 -1.95 3.88
N ASP A 127 -2.82 -1.65 3.55
CA ASP A 127 -3.82 -2.68 3.32
C ASP A 127 -3.55 -3.40 1.99
N GLY A 128 -3.60 -4.74 2.01
CA GLY A 128 -3.37 -5.56 0.82
C GLY A 128 -1.91 -5.97 0.63
N TRP A 129 -1.45 -6.00 -0.61
CA TRP A 129 -0.13 -6.46 -1.00
C TRP A 129 0.91 -5.35 -0.87
N ASN A 130 1.98 -5.64 -0.14
CA ASN A 130 3.07 -4.72 0.16
C ASN A 130 4.39 -5.29 -0.35
N GLN A 131 5.22 -4.42 -0.92
CA GLN A 131 6.61 -4.73 -1.24
C GLN A 131 7.53 -4.05 -0.22
N ILE A 132 8.01 -4.83 0.74
CA ILE A 132 8.95 -4.33 1.76
C ILE A 132 10.35 -4.39 1.18
N GLN A 133 11.01 -3.24 1.13
CA GLN A 133 12.41 -3.11 0.75
C GLN A 133 13.23 -2.80 1.99
N PHE A 134 14.25 -3.60 2.25
CA PHE A 134 15.03 -3.52 3.47
C PHE A 134 16.52 -3.36 3.14
N ASN A 135 17.03 -2.15 3.35
CA ASN A 135 18.42 -1.82 3.09
C ASN A 135 19.32 -2.22 4.27
N LEU A 136 19.87 -3.43 4.22
CA LEU A 136 20.67 -3.99 5.32
C LEU A 136 21.96 -3.19 5.55
N SER A 137 22.63 -2.75 4.48
CA SER A 137 23.90 -2.03 4.58
C SER A 137 23.75 -0.66 5.23
N ASP A 138 22.67 0.05 4.92
CA ASP A 138 22.43 1.35 5.51
C ASP A 138 21.90 1.24 6.95
N PHE A 139 21.14 0.18 7.27
CA PHE A 139 20.73 -0.08 8.65
C PHE A 139 21.90 -0.46 9.57
N THR A 140 22.88 -1.26 9.11
CA THR A 140 24.09 -1.56 9.91
C THR A 140 24.90 -0.31 10.17
N ARG A 141 25.09 0.52 9.13
CA ARG A 141 25.85 1.75 9.24
C ARG A 141 25.17 2.75 10.19
N ARG A 142 23.86 2.95 10.08
CA ARG A 142 23.11 3.87 10.94
C ARG A 142 22.98 3.40 12.38
N ALA A 143 22.74 2.10 12.61
CA ALA A 143 22.54 1.60 13.96
C ALA A 143 23.85 1.42 14.75
N TYR A 144 24.95 1.09 14.06
CA TYR A 144 26.16 0.62 14.73
C TYR A 144 27.47 1.21 14.23
N GLY A 145 27.44 2.02 13.16
CA GLY A 145 28.65 2.58 12.55
C GLY A 145 29.57 1.54 11.91
N THR A 146 29.03 0.38 11.52
CA THR A 146 29.76 -0.74 10.92
C THR A 146 29.27 -1.05 9.51
N ASN A 147 30.10 -1.70 8.71
CA ASN A 147 29.75 -2.11 7.36
C ASN A 147 29.13 -3.51 7.34
N TYR A 148 28.12 -3.68 6.48
CA TYR A 148 27.49 -4.97 6.22
C TYR A 148 28.39 -5.85 5.36
N ILE A 149 28.60 -7.10 5.78
CA ILE A 149 29.33 -8.12 5.00
C ILE A 149 28.36 -9.10 4.35
N GLU A 150 27.57 -9.81 5.16
CA GLU A 150 26.68 -10.85 4.66
C GLU A 150 25.48 -11.08 5.57
N THR A 151 24.38 -11.56 4.98
CA THR A 151 23.23 -12.09 5.69
C THR A 151 23.45 -13.56 6.03
N LEU A 152 23.27 -13.89 7.30
CA LEU A 152 23.45 -15.22 7.86
C LEU A 152 22.15 -16.01 7.89
N ARG A 153 21.06 -15.38 8.33
CA ARG A 153 19.76 -16.03 8.59
C ARG A 153 18.61 -15.06 8.38
N VAL A 154 17.52 -15.55 7.81
CA VAL A 154 16.25 -14.84 7.71
C VAL A 154 15.20 -15.66 8.44
N GLN A 155 14.35 -15.00 9.21
CA GLN A 155 13.23 -15.61 9.93
C GLN A 155 11.99 -14.75 9.74
N ILE A 156 10.89 -15.37 9.31
CA ILE A 156 9.63 -14.68 9.06
C ILE A 156 8.58 -15.32 9.98
N HIS A 157 7.91 -14.51 10.77
CA HIS A 157 6.91 -14.97 11.73
C HIS A 157 5.52 -15.07 11.11
N ALA A 158 4.59 -15.62 11.90
CA ALA A 158 3.20 -15.80 11.52
C ALA A 158 2.45 -14.49 11.22
N ASN A 159 1.27 -14.69 10.65
CA ASN A 159 0.27 -13.72 10.22
C ASN A 159 0.64 -12.92 8.97
N CYS A 160 1.20 -13.61 7.99
CA CYS A 160 1.48 -13.05 6.67
C CYS A 160 1.17 -14.05 5.57
N ARG A 161 0.85 -13.53 4.37
CA ARG A 161 0.93 -14.31 3.13
C ARG A 161 2.15 -13.84 2.35
N ILE A 162 2.98 -14.78 1.95
CA ILE A 162 4.26 -14.51 1.30
C ILE A 162 4.18 -15.03 -0.13
N ARG A 163 4.50 -14.17 -1.10
CA ARG A 163 4.63 -14.57 -2.52
C ARG A 163 6.08 -14.85 -2.88
N ARG A 164 6.97 -13.91 -2.57
CA ARG A 164 8.38 -13.98 -2.94
C ARG A 164 9.25 -13.27 -1.91
N VAL A 165 10.43 -13.84 -1.65
CA VAL A 165 11.50 -13.20 -0.88
C VAL A 165 12.78 -13.35 -1.67
N TYR A 166 13.41 -12.23 -1.97
CA TYR A 166 14.63 -12.18 -2.76
C TYR A 166 15.56 -11.08 -2.27
N PHE A 167 16.84 -11.22 -2.61
CA PHE A 167 17.83 -10.19 -2.41
C PHE A 167 18.16 -9.52 -3.74
N SER A 168 18.55 -8.25 -3.68
CA SER A 168 19.05 -7.50 -4.81
C SER A 168 20.31 -6.70 -4.46
N ASP A 169 21.11 -6.40 -5.47
CA ASP A 169 22.30 -5.54 -5.39
C ASP A 169 21.92 -4.06 -5.24
N ARG A 170 20.88 -3.63 -5.94
CA ARG A 170 20.30 -2.28 -5.91
C ARG A 170 18.77 -2.31 -5.80
N LEU A 171 18.17 -1.14 -5.58
CA LEU A 171 16.73 -0.96 -5.73
C LEU A 171 16.42 -0.79 -7.22
N TYR A 172 15.66 -1.72 -7.77
CA TYR A 172 15.18 -1.66 -9.15
C TYR A 172 13.81 -0.97 -9.18
N SER A 173 13.59 -0.12 -10.18
CA SER A 173 12.25 0.41 -10.47
C SER A 173 11.35 -0.70 -11.01
N GLU A 174 10.04 -0.46 -10.99
CA GLU A 174 9.07 -1.43 -11.53
C GLU A 174 9.34 -1.77 -13.00
N ASP A 175 9.85 -0.84 -13.80
CA ASP A 175 10.12 -1.06 -15.23
C ASP A 175 11.28 -2.01 -15.49
N GLU A 176 12.35 -1.90 -14.71
CA GLU A 176 13.55 -2.75 -14.83
C GLU A 176 13.34 -4.17 -14.26
N LEU A 177 12.33 -4.36 -13.42
CA LEU A 177 12.04 -5.65 -12.82
C LEU A 177 11.53 -6.64 -13.90
N PRO A 178 12.05 -7.87 -13.98
CA PRO A 178 11.45 -8.88 -14.83
C PRO A 178 10.00 -9.15 -14.42
N ALA A 179 9.13 -9.51 -15.36
CA ALA A 179 7.70 -9.74 -15.10
C ALA A 179 7.44 -10.72 -13.94
N GLU A 180 8.35 -11.67 -13.71
CA GLU A 180 8.24 -12.60 -12.58
C GLU A 180 8.37 -11.94 -11.20
N PHE A 181 9.11 -10.84 -11.10
CA PHE A 181 9.34 -10.09 -9.86
C PHE A 181 8.35 -8.94 -9.67
N LYS A 182 7.61 -8.55 -10.72
CA LYS A 182 6.56 -7.53 -10.62
C LYS A 182 5.32 -8.08 -9.92
N LEU A 183 4.72 -7.24 -9.08
CA LEU A 183 3.43 -7.52 -8.47
C LEU A 183 2.33 -7.04 -9.42
N TYR A 184 1.81 -7.94 -10.25
CA TYR A 184 0.59 -7.66 -10.99
C TYR A 184 -0.61 -7.91 -10.08
N LEU A 185 -1.30 -6.84 -9.72
CA LEU A 185 -2.69 -6.93 -9.29
C LEU A 185 -3.53 -6.99 -10.58
N PRO A 186 -4.29 -8.06 -10.86
CA PRO A 186 -5.30 -8.01 -11.90
C PRO A 186 -6.15 -6.77 -11.69
N VAL A 187 -6.26 -5.96 -12.73
CA VAL A 187 -7.14 -4.79 -12.75
C VAL A 187 -8.52 -5.33 -12.44
N GLN A 188 -9.01 -5.10 -11.21
CA GLN A 188 -10.44 -5.17 -10.99
C GLN A 188 -10.99 -4.08 -11.89
N ASN A 189 -11.62 -4.49 -13.00
CA ASN A 189 -12.51 -3.61 -13.74
C ASN A 189 -13.50 -3.12 -12.69
N LYS A 190 -13.23 -1.95 -12.11
CA LYS A 190 -14.25 -1.15 -11.46
C LYS A 190 -15.28 -1.02 -12.54
N ALA A 191 -16.36 -1.80 -12.44
CA ALA A 191 -17.51 -1.59 -13.28
C ALA A 191 -17.76 -0.09 -13.15
N LYS A 192 -17.54 0.67 -14.22
CA LYS A 192 -18.08 2.01 -14.32
C LYS A 192 -19.54 1.79 -14.00
N VAL A 193 -19.96 2.19 -12.79
CA VAL A 193 -21.36 2.36 -12.51
C VAL A 193 -21.74 3.43 -13.53
N ARG A 194 -22.28 2.99 -14.68
CA ARG A 194 -23.09 3.87 -15.50
C ARG A 194 -24.17 4.31 -14.54
N CYS A 195 -24.06 5.53 -14.03
CA CYS A 195 -25.23 6.23 -13.58
C CYS A 195 -26.15 6.28 -14.81
N SER A 196 -27.09 5.34 -14.88
CA SER A 196 -28.25 5.52 -15.74
C SER A 196 -28.96 6.75 -15.21
N CYS A 197 -28.82 7.85 -15.95
CA CYS A 197 -29.57 9.07 -15.76
C CYS A 197 -31.03 8.82 -16.15
N THR A 198 -31.74 8.00 -15.38
CA THR A 198 -33.18 7.73 -15.57
C THR A 198 -34.00 7.93 -14.31
N ASP A 199 -33.40 8.05 -13.12
CA ASP A 199 -34.17 8.30 -11.88
C ASP A 199 -34.16 9.75 -11.40
N PHE A 200 -33.67 10.70 -12.22
CA PHE A 200 -33.74 12.13 -11.90
C PHE A 200 -35.03 12.83 -12.38
N PHE A 201 -35.87 12.14 -13.17
CA PHE A 201 -37.08 12.74 -13.74
C PHE A 201 -38.36 12.59 -12.88
N LEU A 202 -38.35 11.79 -11.82
CA LEU A 202 -39.54 11.61 -10.97
C LEU A 202 -39.55 12.48 -9.70
N PHE A 203 -38.44 13.12 -9.33
CA PHE A 203 -38.39 13.99 -8.14
C PHE A 203 -38.60 15.49 -8.42
N TYR A 204 -38.39 15.96 -9.66
CA TYR A 204 -38.62 17.37 -10.02
C TYR A 204 -40.03 17.66 -10.56
N GLY A 205 -40.82 16.64 -10.88
CA GLY A 205 -42.22 16.79 -11.31
C GLY A 205 -43.19 17.15 -10.18
N LEU A 206 -42.84 16.88 -8.91
CA LEU A 206 -43.70 17.19 -7.76
C LEU A 206 -43.33 18.50 -7.05
N TYR A 207 -42.13 19.05 -7.29
CA TYR A 207 -41.71 20.32 -6.69
C TYR A 207 -42.07 21.56 -7.52
N CYS A 208 -42.42 21.38 -8.80
CA CYS A 208 -42.87 22.49 -9.66
C CYS A 208 -44.35 22.86 -9.44
N SER A 209 -45.17 21.98 -8.85
CA SER A 209 -46.57 22.27 -8.52
C SER A 209 -46.76 22.96 -7.17
N VAL A 210 -45.74 22.96 -6.29
CA VAL A 210 -45.82 23.60 -4.97
C VAL A 210 -45.32 25.06 -5.00
N LEU A 211 -44.48 25.43 -5.96
CA LEU A 211 -43.97 26.81 -6.07
C LEU A 211 -44.91 27.79 -6.80
N ILE A 212 -45.92 27.29 -7.53
CA ILE A 212 -46.91 28.14 -8.23
C ILE A 212 -48.04 28.60 -7.29
N LEU A 213 -48.19 27.98 -6.11
CA LEU A 213 -49.22 28.38 -5.13
C LEU A 213 -48.73 29.35 -4.04
N CYS A 214 -47.43 29.58 -3.89
CA CYS A 214 -46.90 30.47 -2.85
C CYS A 214 -46.61 31.92 -3.30
N ILE A 215 -46.87 32.28 -4.57
CA ILE A 215 -46.62 33.66 -5.06
C ILE A 215 -47.88 34.55 -4.99
N PHE A 216 -49.06 34.01 -4.62
CA PHE A 216 -50.29 34.80 -4.54
C PHE A 216 -50.77 35.20 -3.14
N SER A 217 -50.02 34.93 -2.07
CA SER A 217 -50.42 35.43 -0.76
C SER A 217 -49.20 35.62 0.13
N THR A 218 -48.64 36.83 0.08
CA THR A 218 -48.34 37.70 1.23
C THR A 218 -47.37 38.76 0.76
N ALA A 219 -47.95 39.88 0.32
CA ALA A 219 -47.32 41.17 0.55
C ALA A 219 -47.21 41.38 2.07
N VAL A 220 -46.25 42.22 2.47
CA VAL A 220 -46.14 42.99 3.74
C VAL A 220 -44.86 42.68 4.55
N THR A 221 -44.07 43.75 4.69
CA THR A 221 -43.04 44.11 5.69
C THR A 221 -41.69 43.39 5.73
N ALA A 222 -40.70 44.09 5.18
CA ALA A 222 -39.53 44.71 5.84
C ALA A 222 -38.84 44.03 7.05
N ASP A 223 -37.50 44.17 6.97
CA ASP A 223 -36.48 44.23 8.03
C ASP A 223 -35.63 42.99 8.33
N TRP A 224 -34.32 43.30 8.48
CA TRP A 224 -33.19 42.55 9.04
C TRP A 224 -32.20 41.88 8.04
N ILE A 225 -31.11 42.62 7.79
CA ILE A 225 -29.80 42.14 7.32
C ILE A 225 -28.91 41.92 8.57
N PRO A 226 -27.94 40.98 8.60
CA PRO A 226 -26.54 41.40 8.43
C PRO A 226 -25.62 40.42 7.66
N SER A 227 -25.00 40.96 6.59
CA SER A 227 -23.57 40.97 6.20
C SER A 227 -22.67 39.74 6.42
N PHE A 228 -22.12 39.18 5.33
CA PHE A 228 -20.72 38.71 5.19
C PHE A 228 -20.28 38.82 3.70
N PRO A 229 -18.98 39.00 3.39
CA PRO A 229 -18.51 39.72 2.21
C PRO A 229 -18.39 38.83 0.96
N LEU A 230 -18.97 39.27 -0.14
CA LEU A 230 -18.74 38.74 -1.48
C LEU A 230 -17.69 39.61 -2.18
N SER A 231 -16.50 39.03 -2.39
CA SER A 231 -15.54 39.53 -3.37
C SER A 231 -16.11 39.33 -4.78
N VAL A 232 -16.63 40.44 -5.30
CA VAL A 232 -16.81 40.83 -6.71
C VAL A 232 -16.32 39.80 -7.75
N LEU A 233 -17.26 39.15 -8.43
CA LEU A 233 -17.07 38.73 -9.82
C LEU A 233 -17.85 39.71 -10.70
N SER A 234 -17.13 40.38 -11.59
CA SER A 234 -17.69 41.30 -12.59
C SER A 234 -18.63 40.54 -13.51
N ALA A 235 -19.92 40.86 -13.48
CA ALA A 235 -20.89 40.42 -14.47
C ALA A 235 -20.97 41.50 -15.56
N HIS A 236 -20.54 41.17 -16.78
CA HIS A 236 -20.83 42.00 -17.95
C HIS A 236 -22.32 41.84 -18.30
N VAL A 237 -23.11 42.86 -17.96
CA VAL A 237 -24.50 42.99 -18.39
C VAL A 237 -24.49 43.60 -19.80
N HIS A 238 -24.82 42.81 -20.81
CA HIS A 238 -25.21 43.36 -22.11
C HIS A 238 -26.69 43.73 -22.05
N THR A 239 -26.98 45.02 -21.85
CA THR A 239 -28.34 45.56 -22.01
C THR A 239 -28.61 45.81 -23.50
N GLY A 240 -29.51 45.05 -24.11
CA GLY A 240 -30.10 45.36 -25.40
C GLY A 240 -31.47 46.02 -25.23
N TRP A 241 -31.69 47.19 -25.84
CA TRP A 241 -32.96 47.92 -25.82
C TRP A 241 -33.97 47.39 -26.86
N ILE A 242 -35.03 46.75 -26.34
CA ILE A 242 -36.49 46.78 -26.63
C ILE A 242 -37.00 47.05 -28.07
N SER A 243 -37.84 46.13 -28.57
CA SER A 243 -39.22 46.47 -29.02
C SER A 243 -40.18 45.30 -28.74
N SER A 244 -41.33 45.62 -28.15
CA SER A 244 -42.42 44.73 -27.68
C SER A 244 -42.13 43.95 -26.39
N GLY A 245 -42.97 44.22 -25.38
CA GLY A 245 -42.76 43.83 -23.99
C GLY A 245 -42.94 42.33 -23.74
N THR A 246 -41.83 41.65 -23.47
CA THR A 246 -41.73 40.48 -22.58
C THR A 246 -40.23 40.32 -22.26
N ILE A 247 -39.83 40.47 -20.99
CA ILE A 247 -38.43 40.24 -20.59
C ILE A 247 -38.27 38.75 -20.31
N PHE A 248 -37.59 38.03 -21.20
CA PHE A 248 -37.09 36.69 -20.90
C PHE A 248 -35.68 36.82 -20.31
N VAL A 249 -35.57 36.68 -18.99
CA VAL A 249 -34.26 36.46 -18.36
C VAL A 249 -33.92 34.98 -18.51
N VAL A 250 -33.09 34.66 -19.51
CA VAL A 250 -32.52 33.31 -19.63
C VAL A 250 -31.38 33.20 -18.62
N PHE A 251 -31.63 32.52 -17.50
CA PHE A 251 -30.57 32.09 -16.58
C PHE A 251 -29.84 30.91 -17.22
N GLN A 252 -28.73 31.18 -17.90
CA GLN A 252 -27.80 30.14 -18.33
C GLN A 252 -26.90 29.80 -17.14
N VAL A 253 -27.24 28.74 -16.40
CA VAL A 253 -26.37 28.16 -15.37
C VAL A 253 -25.25 27.41 -16.09
N LEU A 254 -24.13 28.09 -16.33
CA LEU A 254 -22.88 27.47 -16.74
C LEU A 254 -22.29 26.72 -15.53
N PHE A 255 -22.45 25.39 -15.51
CA PHE A 255 -21.65 24.54 -14.64
C PHE A 255 -20.20 24.55 -15.13
N TRP A 256 -19.37 25.34 -14.46
CA TRP A 256 -17.92 25.20 -14.52
C TRP A 256 -17.57 24.10 -13.51
N ASN A 257 -17.30 22.88 -13.97
CA ASN A 257 -16.65 21.89 -13.12
C ASN A 257 -15.15 21.91 -13.42
N CYS A 258 -14.40 22.22 -12.36
CA CYS A 258 -12.97 22.35 -12.29
C CYS A 258 -12.24 21.10 -12.80
N ASP A 259 -11.37 21.32 -13.79
CA ASP A 259 -10.21 20.48 -14.05
C ASP A 259 -9.21 20.64 -12.91
N TRP A 260 -8.99 19.58 -12.13
CA TRP A 260 -7.80 19.41 -11.30
C TRP A 260 -7.41 17.93 -11.30
N PHE A 261 -6.58 17.53 -12.26
CA PHE A 261 -5.57 16.47 -12.08
C PHE A 261 -4.43 16.70 -13.07
N PRO A 262 -3.18 16.86 -12.61
CA PRO A 262 -2.04 17.00 -13.51
C PRO A 262 -1.62 15.64 -14.08
N SER A 263 -1.07 15.77 -15.28
CA SER A 263 -0.49 14.77 -16.18
C SER A 263 0.51 13.81 -15.53
N ALA A 264 0.45 12.57 -16.00
CA ALA A 264 1.54 11.61 -15.96
C ALA A 264 2.65 12.02 -16.94
N GLU A 265 3.89 11.98 -16.47
CA GLU A 265 5.07 11.55 -17.24
C GLU A 265 5.43 10.14 -16.79
#